data_AF-A0A7Y9RTJ8-F1
#
_entry.id   AF-A0A7Y9RTJ8-F1
#
_cell.length_a   1.000
_cell.length_b   1.000
_cell.length_c   1.000
_cell.angle_alpha   90.00
_cell.angle_beta   90.00
_cell.angle_gamma   90.00
#
_symmetry.space_group_name_H-M   'P 1'
#
loop_
_entity.id
_entity.type
_entity.pdbx_description
1 polymer ?
#
loop_
_entity_poly.entity_id
_entity_poly.type
_entity_poly.pdbx_seq_one_letter_code
_entity_poly.pdbx_strand_id
1 'polypeptide(L)'
;MGEPELAQFWTRYLDDHHQRLAFVLHHPWWTLLACVAALRLAWISCHVDPAPDRARVRGDGSERPGDTDHPARDAVLAVLGMRGLGGLPARWTGLAALCVPADPAAYSHGARRQTLRRKCRAAERHGVTCRLVPRGPEREDLLARAHAAERTHPDDWYRNPAPDNSDLLRHDLWLVAEDADGVPLLLTVAPVWGDTAVLRYFRTLGWERVHSDARYLATRALVEELSRRGVRTLLDTEHPGEQSNGIRHFQRMVGFRYHRVRRAPLTAAADPAAA
;
A
#
# COMPACT_ATOMS: atom_id res chain seq x y z
N MET A 1 -10.26 -9.10 -17.95
CA MET A 1 -9.38 -9.05 -19.12
C MET A 1 -9.06 -7.57 -19.38
N GLY A 2 -8.21 -6.96 -18.54
CA GLY A 2 -7.99 -5.50 -18.56
C GLY A 2 -6.72 -5.06 -17.83
N GLU A 3 -6.29 -5.80 -16.80
CA GLU A 3 -5.06 -5.48 -16.09
C GLU A 3 -3.77 -5.67 -16.93
N PRO A 4 -3.59 -6.75 -17.73
CA PRO A 4 -2.42 -6.88 -18.59
C PRO A 4 -2.27 -5.73 -19.58
N GLU A 5 -3.38 -5.29 -20.18
CA GLU A 5 -3.43 -4.19 -21.15
C GLU A 5 -3.06 -2.86 -20.50
N LEU A 6 -3.60 -2.58 -19.30
CA LEU A 6 -3.21 -1.40 -18.51
C LEU A 6 -1.74 -1.43 -18.10
N ALA A 7 -1.25 -2.59 -17.66
CA ALA A 7 0.15 -2.73 -17.28
C ALA A 7 1.07 -2.47 -18.48
N GLN A 8 0.72 -2.97 -19.67
CA GLN A 8 1.47 -2.71 -20.90
C GLN A 8 1.42 -1.23 -21.30
N PHE A 9 0.26 -0.59 -21.16
CA PHE A 9 0.13 0.85 -21.37
C PHE A 9 1.06 1.64 -20.46
N TRP A 10 1.06 1.35 -19.15
CA TRP A 10 1.94 2.04 -18.18
C TRP A 10 3.42 1.77 -18.40
N THR A 11 3.80 0.59 -18.90
CA THR A 11 5.17 0.31 -19.34
C THR A 11 5.56 1.26 -20.47
N ARG A 12 4.80 1.29 -21.56
CA ARG A 12 5.10 2.15 -22.72
C ARG A 12 5.08 3.63 -22.37
N TYR A 13 4.13 4.04 -21.53
CA TYR A 13 3.98 5.42 -21.08
C TYR A 13 5.19 5.91 -20.28
N LEU A 14 5.87 5.04 -19.54
CA LEU A 14 7.09 5.40 -18.79
C LEU A 14 8.36 5.29 -19.63
N ASP A 15 8.41 4.33 -20.56
CA ASP A 15 9.55 4.15 -21.46
C ASP A 15 9.63 5.28 -22.50
N ASP A 16 8.50 5.91 -22.84
CA ASP A 16 8.45 7.10 -23.69
C ASP A 16 8.79 8.36 -22.86
N HIS A 17 10.07 8.72 -22.82
CA HIS A 17 10.62 9.84 -22.06
C HIS A 17 10.10 11.23 -22.49
N HIS A 18 9.24 11.32 -23.50
CA HIS A 18 8.60 12.57 -23.92
C HIS A 18 7.52 13.04 -22.92
N GLN A 19 7.12 14.31 -23.04
CA GLN A 19 6.11 14.92 -22.17
C GLN A 19 4.86 14.01 -22.11
N ARG A 20 4.40 13.68 -20.90
CA ARG A 20 3.27 12.77 -20.61
C ARG A 20 2.02 12.98 -21.48
N LEU A 21 1.72 14.24 -21.83
CA LEU A 21 0.61 14.60 -22.71
C LEU A 21 0.87 14.24 -24.18
N ALA A 22 2.11 14.39 -24.64
CA ALA A 22 2.52 14.01 -25.99
C ALA A 22 2.32 12.52 -26.22
N PHE A 23 2.60 11.65 -25.23
CA PHE A 23 2.34 10.22 -25.34
C PHE A 23 0.88 9.93 -25.68
N VAL A 24 -0.06 10.54 -24.95
CA VAL A 24 -1.50 10.34 -25.16
C VAL A 24 -1.92 10.75 -26.58
N LEU A 25 -1.36 11.85 -27.08
CA LEU A 25 -1.66 12.38 -28.42
C LEU A 25 -1.01 11.54 -29.54
N HIS A 26 0.22 11.07 -29.35
CA HIS A 26 0.94 10.27 -30.34
C HIS A 26 0.52 8.80 -30.36
N HIS A 27 -0.06 8.30 -29.27
CA HIS A 27 -0.49 6.91 -29.13
C HIS A 27 -1.99 6.79 -28.82
N PRO A 28 -2.89 7.32 -29.68
CA PRO A 28 -4.32 7.39 -29.38
C PRO A 28 -4.96 6.00 -29.24
N TRP A 29 -4.49 5.02 -30.00
CA TRP A 29 -4.97 3.64 -29.91
C TRP A 29 -4.64 2.99 -28.57
N TRP A 30 -3.39 3.13 -28.09
CA TRP A 30 -2.98 2.61 -26.78
C TRP A 30 -3.73 3.30 -25.64
N THR A 31 -3.95 4.62 -25.76
CA THR A 31 -4.76 5.39 -24.81
C THR A 31 -6.20 4.87 -24.78
N LEU A 32 -6.84 4.68 -25.94
CA LEU A 32 -8.20 4.17 -26.01
C LEU A 32 -8.31 2.77 -25.38
N LEU A 33 -7.36 1.88 -25.68
CA LEU A 33 -7.31 0.55 -25.06
C LEU A 33 -7.15 0.62 -23.54
N ALA A 34 -6.30 1.52 -23.04
CA ALA A 34 -6.13 1.75 -21.61
C ALA A 34 -7.41 2.28 -20.96
N CYS A 35 -8.12 3.22 -21.59
CA CYS A 35 -9.41 3.70 -21.11
C CYS A 35 -10.44 2.57 -21.04
N VAL A 36 -10.58 1.76 -22.09
CA VAL A 36 -11.49 0.60 -22.11
C VAL A 36 -11.12 -0.40 -21.02
N ALA A 37 -9.83 -0.66 -20.82
CA ALA A 37 -9.34 -1.56 -19.79
C ALA A 37 -9.60 -1.03 -18.37
N ALA A 38 -9.43 0.28 -18.13
CA ALA A 38 -9.77 0.94 -16.88
C ALA A 38 -11.27 0.85 -16.56
N LEU A 39 -12.13 1.02 -17.56
CA LEU A 39 -13.59 0.86 -17.42
C LEU A 39 -14.01 -0.58 -17.08
N ARG A 40 -13.18 -1.57 -17.40
CA ARG A 40 -13.39 -2.99 -17.09
C ARG A 40 -12.81 -3.43 -15.74
N LEU A 41 -12.09 -2.56 -15.04
CA LEU A 41 -11.58 -2.88 -13.71
C LEU A 41 -12.71 -3.08 -12.71
N ALA A 42 -12.56 -4.06 -11.82
CA ALA A 42 -13.50 -4.30 -10.74
C ALA A 42 -13.53 -3.11 -9.78
N TRP A 43 -14.72 -2.77 -9.27
CA TRP A 43 -14.88 -1.82 -8.19
C TRP A 43 -14.64 -2.50 -6.84
N ILE A 44 -13.91 -1.83 -5.96
CA ILE A 44 -13.86 -2.15 -4.53
C ILE A 44 -14.39 -0.96 -3.72
N SER A 45 -15.06 -1.27 -2.62
CA SER A 45 -15.54 -0.26 -1.68
C SER A 45 -14.52 -0.12 -0.54
N CYS A 46 -14.13 1.11 -0.24
CA CYS A 46 -13.36 1.46 0.95
C CYS A 46 -14.32 2.11 1.95
N HIS A 47 -14.48 1.49 3.11
CA HIS A 47 -15.36 1.98 4.18
C HIS A 47 -14.56 2.88 5.11
N VAL A 48 -14.62 4.18 4.84
CA VAL A 48 -13.74 5.20 5.45
C VAL A 48 -14.49 6.27 6.25
N ASP A 49 -15.82 6.23 6.31
CA ASP A 49 -16.58 7.17 7.13
C ASP A 49 -16.96 6.51 8.46
N PRO A 50 -16.74 7.14 9.62
CA PRO A 50 -17.24 6.58 10.87
C PRO A 50 -18.76 6.41 10.75
N ALA A 51 -19.28 5.24 11.16
CA ALA A 51 -20.72 5.04 11.23
C ALA A 51 -21.32 6.18 12.09
N PRO A 52 -22.36 6.88 11.62
CA PRO A 52 -22.88 8.09 12.29
C PRO A 52 -23.31 7.86 13.76
N ASP A 53 -23.50 6.61 14.19
CA ASP A 53 -23.95 6.26 15.53
C ASP A 53 -22.84 6.10 16.59
N ARG A 54 -21.58 5.87 16.21
CA ARG A 54 -20.50 5.66 17.21
C ARG A 54 -19.92 6.96 17.78
N ALA A 55 -20.22 8.11 17.18
CA ALA A 55 -19.77 9.42 17.67
C ALA A 55 -20.63 9.99 18.80
N ARG A 56 -21.74 9.34 19.18
CA ARG A 56 -22.70 9.89 20.16
C ARG A 56 -22.75 9.18 21.52
N VAL A 57 -21.97 8.13 21.76
CA VAL A 57 -22.00 7.37 23.02
C VAL A 57 -20.64 7.36 23.71
N ARG A 58 -20.16 8.53 24.14
CA ARG A 58 -19.34 8.68 25.34
C ARG A 58 -19.85 9.92 26.08
N GLY A 59 -20.72 9.66 27.05
CA GLY A 59 -21.32 10.65 27.94
C GLY A 59 -20.31 11.14 28.98
N ASP A 60 -19.31 11.87 28.51
CA ASP A 60 -18.37 12.66 29.28
C ASP A 60 -18.27 13.97 28.48
N GLY A 61 -18.91 15.03 28.99
CA GLY A 61 -19.05 16.31 28.29
C GLY A 61 -17.76 17.13 28.21
N SER A 62 -16.64 16.53 27.80
CA SER A 62 -15.37 17.23 27.68
C SER A 62 -14.53 16.84 26.44
N GLU A 63 -15.10 16.95 25.25
CA GLU A 63 -14.29 17.15 24.04
C GLU A 63 -15.03 18.04 23.03
N ARG A 64 -14.47 19.22 22.75
CA ARG A 64 -15.00 20.17 21.76
C ARG A 64 -14.84 19.59 20.34
N PRO A 65 -15.82 19.79 19.44
CA PRO A 65 -15.71 19.44 18.03
C PRO A 65 -14.80 20.45 17.31
N GLY A 66 -13.50 20.19 17.33
CA GLY A 66 -12.49 21.02 16.65
C GLY A 66 -11.13 20.36 16.48
N ASP A 67 -10.93 19.14 16.98
CA ASP A 67 -9.60 18.51 17.07
C ASP A 67 -9.62 17.11 16.42
N THR A 68 -9.84 17.06 15.11
CA THR A 68 -9.94 15.79 14.33
C THR A 68 -8.77 15.62 13.37
N ASP A 69 -7.55 15.89 13.83
CA ASP A 69 -6.33 15.53 13.13
C ASP A 69 -6.10 14.02 13.29
N HIS A 70 -6.78 13.21 12.46
CA HIS A 70 -6.55 11.77 12.42
C HIS A 70 -5.59 11.45 11.26
N PRO A 71 -4.27 11.38 11.50
CA PRO A 71 -3.27 11.29 10.43
C PRO A 71 -3.48 10.08 9.50
N ALA A 72 -4.02 8.98 10.03
CA ALA A 72 -4.37 7.83 9.21
C ALA A 72 -5.56 8.07 8.28
N ARG A 73 -6.56 8.85 8.73
CA ARG A 73 -7.70 9.26 7.90
C ARG A 73 -7.19 10.11 6.74
N ASP A 74 -6.34 11.09 7.03
CA ASP A 74 -5.84 12.00 6.00
C ASP A 74 -4.99 11.27 4.97
N ALA A 75 -4.14 10.33 5.40
CA ALA A 75 -3.38 9.47 4.49
C ALA A 75 -4.28 8.63 3.58
N VAL A 76 -5.34 8.02 4.12
CA VAL A 76 -6.31 7.24 3.33
C VAL A 76 -7.10 8.14 2.39
N LEU A 77 -7.58 9.29 2.86
CA LEU A 77 -8.34 10.24 2.04
C LEU A 77 -7.49 10.86 0.93
N ALA A 78 -6.19 11.09 1.16
CA ALA A 78 -5.25 11.56 0.18
C ALA A 78 -5.11 10.57 -0.99
N VAL A 79 -4.90 9.28 -0.70
CA VAL A 79 -4.83 8.25 -1.75
C VAL A 79 -6.15 8.12 -2.50
N LEU A 80 -7.29 8.16 -1.80
CA LEU A 80 -8.61 8.11 -2.43
C LEU A 80 -8.93 9.37 -3.25
N GLY A 81 -8.28 10.50 -2.95
CA GLY A 81 -8.39 11.78 -3.64
C GLY A 81 -7.36 11.99 -4.75
N MET A 82 -6.43 11.06 -4.93
CA MET A 82 -5.34 11.13 -5.90
C MET A 82 -5.86 11.39 -7.32
N ARG A 83 -5.09 12.16 -8.08
CA ARG A 83 -5.31 12.38 -9.52
C ARG A 83 -4.37 11.48 -10.32
N GLY A 84 -4.90 10.82 -11.34
CA GLY A 84 -4.13 10.06 -12.32
C GLY A 84 -3.84 10.88 -13.57
N LEU A 85 -3.78 10.19 -14.72
CA LEU A 85 -3.45 10.75 -16.02
C LEU A 85 -4.37 11.93 -16.38
N GLY A 86 -3.78 13.07 -16.75
CA GLY A 86 -4.51 14.26 -17.20
C GLY A 86 -5.36 14.92 -16.10
N GLY A 87 -5.07 14.68 -14.82
CA GLY A 87 -5.85 15.26 -13.70
C GLY A 87 -7.17 14.55 -13.41
N LEU A 88 -7.47 13.45 -14.13
CA LEU A 88 -8.64 12.62 -13.85
C LEU A 88 -8.52 11.99 -12.45
N PRO A 89 -9.62 11.81 -11.71
CA PRO A 89 -9.56 11.08 -10.44
C PRO A 89 -8.99 9.67 -10.62
N ALA A 90 -7.98 9.31 -9.82
CA ALA A 90 -7.28 8.01 -9.92
C ALA A 90 -8.23 6.81 -9.72
N ARG A 91 -9.33 7.01 -8.99
CA ARG A 91 -10.42 6.03 -8.87
C ARG A 91 -11.02 5.57 -10.20
N TRP A 92 -10.85 6.32 -11.28
CA TRP A 92 -11.35 5.97 -12.62
C TRP A 92 -10.31 5.30 -13.49
N THR A 93 -9.03 5.61 -13.29
CA THR A 93 -7.89 5.02 -14.02
C THR A 93 -7.35 3.76 -13.36
N GLY A 94 -7.72 3.51 -12.10
CA GLY A 94 -7.34 2.36 -11.32
C GLY A 94 -6.23 2.68 -10.32
N LEU A 95 -6.39 2.18 -9.10
CA LEU A 95 -5.36 2.18 -8.06
C LEU A 95 -4.83 0.77 -7.88
N ALA A 96 -3.54 0.65 -7.53
CA ALA A 96 -3.00 -0.61 -7.06
C ALA A 96 -3.56 -0.89 -5.67
N ALA A 97 -4.33 -1.97 -5.54
CA ALA A 97 -4.94 -2.39 -4.29
C ALA A 97 -4.71 -3.89 -4.06
N LEU A 98 -4.53 -4.27 -2.80
CA LEU A 98 -4.46 -5.63 -2.34
C LEU A 98 -5.69 -5.92 -1.46
N CYS A 99 -6.51 -6.87 -1.88
CA CYS A 99 -7.61 -7.36 -1.06
C CYS A 99 -7.05 -8.19 0.10
N VAL A 100 -7.30 -7.74 1.32
CA VAL A 100 -6.88 -8.40 2.56
C VAL A 100 -7.96 -9.42 2.93
N PRO A 101 -7.65 -10.73 2.96
CA PRO A 101 -8.63 -11.75 3.30
C PRO A 101 -9.04 -11.67 4.76
N ALA A 102 -10.26 -12.14 5.07
CA ALA A 102 -10.75 -12.24 6.44
C ALA A 102 -9.97 -13.26 7.29
N ASP A 103 -9.57 -14.36 6.66
CA ASP A 103 -8.63 -15.32 7.23
C ASP A 103 -7.20 -15.01 6.73
N PRO A 104 -6.25 -14.68 7.62
CA PRO A 104 -4.86 -14.46 7.26
C PRO A 104 -4.23 -15.62 6.46
N ALA A 105 -4.56 -16.87 6.79
CA ALA A 105 -3.95 -18.04 6.17
C ALA A 105 -4.29 -18.15 4.67
N ALA A 106 -5.48 -17.69 4.29
CA ALA A 106 -5.93 -17.68 2.90
C ALA A 106 -5.03 -16.84 1.96
N TYR A 107 -4.29 -15.85 2.47
CA TYR A 107 -3.42 -14.99 1.66
C TYR A 107 -2.32 -15.79 0.93
N SER A 108 -1.76 -16.80 1.60
CA SER A 108 -0.63 -17.59 1.09
C SER A 108 -1.06 -18.82 0.25
N HIS A 109 -2.36 -19.08 0.15
CA HIS A 109 -2.93 -20.26 -0.50
C HIS A 109 -3.12 -20.08 -2.01
N GLY A 110 -3.16 -21.22 -2.73
CA GLY A 110 -3.40 -21.28 -4.17
C GLY A 110 -2.14 -21.28 -5.06
N ALA A 111 -2.32 -21.68 -6.33
CA ALA A 111 -1.25 -21.83 -7.31
C ALA A 111 -0.54 -20.50 -7.62
N ARG A 112 -1.31 -19.41 -7.70
CA ARG A 112 -0.80 -18.05 -7.99
C ARG A 112 0.13 -17.49 -6.90
N ARG A 113 0.21 -18.14 -5.73
CA ARG A 113 1.05 -17.73 -4.58
C ARG A 113 2.35 -18.55 -4.45
N GLN A 114 2.70 -19.39 -5.42
CA GLN A 114 3.92 -20.21 -5.35
C GLN A 114 5.19 -19.37 -5.19
N THR A 115 5.35 -18.30 -5.98
CA THR A 115 6.53 -17.42 -5.89
C THR A 115 6.62 -16.73 -4.53
N LEU A 116 5.50 -16.20 -4.02
CA LEU A 116 5.41 -15.62 -2.69
C LEU A 116 5.89 -16.62 -1.63
N ARG A 117 5.32 -17.84 -1.59
CA ARG A 117 5.72 -18.88 -0.63
C ARG A 117 7.20 -19.25 -0.75
N ARG A 118 7.71 -19.42 -1.96
CA ARG A 118 9.13 -19.72 -2.20
C ARG A 118 10.03 -18.62 -1.63
N LYS A 119 9.65 -17.35 -1.83
CA LYS A 119 10.41 -16.19 -1.36
C LYS A 119 10.32 -16.00 0.16
N CYS A 120 9.14 -16.19 0.76
CA CYS A 120 9.00 -16.22 2.22
C CYS A 120 9.90 -17.28 2.85
N ARG A 121 9.87 -18.52 2.33
CA ARG A 121 10.75 -19.61 2.80
C ARG A 121 12.23 -19.31 2.61
N ALA A 122 12.60 -18.58 1.55
CA ALA A 122 13.98 -18.16 1.35
C ALA A 122 14.41 -17.14 2.41
N ALA A 123 13.55 -16.16 2.74
CA ALA A 123 13.81 -15.20 3.80
C ALA A 123 13.90 -15.88 5.17
N GLU A 124 12.93 -16.75 5.50
CA GLU A 124 12.90 -17.53 6.75
C GLU A 124 14.15 -18.40 6.92
N ARG A 125 14.66 -19.02 5.84
CA ARG A 125 15.93 -19.79 5.88
C ARG A 125 17.17 -18.93 6.15
N HIS A 126 17.11 -17.63 5.87
CA HIS A 126 18.14 -16.68 6.27
C HIS A 126 17.89 -16.09 7.68
N GLY A 127 16.96 -16.66 8.44
CA GLY A 127 16.62 -16.20 9.79
C GLY A 127 15.80 -14.90 9.81
N VAL A 128 15.25 -14.46 8.67
CA VAL A 128 14.46 -13.23 8.64
C VAL A 128 13.16 -13.42 9.42
N THR A 129 12.86 -12.49 10.33
CA THR A 129 11.61 -12.41 11.08
C THR A 129 10.91 -11.08 10.84
N CYS A 130 9.65 -10.95 11.25
CA CYS A 130 8.92 -9.69 11.21
C CYS A 130 8.21 -9.48 12.54
N ARG A 131 8.20 -8.25 13.04
CA ARG A 131 7.49 -7.88 14.26
C ARG A 131 6.87 -6.49 14.17
N LEU A 132 5.87 -6.27 15.00
CA LEU A 132 5.32 -4.94 15.24
C LEU A 132 6.34 -4.07 15.97
N VAL A 133 6.35 -2.79 15.63
CA VAL A 133 7.14 -1.77 16.33
C VAL A 133 6.18 -0.90 17.15
N PRO A 134 6.13 -1.06 18.49
CA PRO A 134 5.33 -0.21 19.36
C PRO A 134 5.72 1.27 19.22
N ARG A 135 4.87 2.18 19.71
CA ARG A 135 5.26 3.59 19.83
C ARG A 135 6.39 3.71 20.86
N GLY A 136 7.43 4.45 20.51
CA GLY A 136 8.60 4.64 21.36
C GLY A 136 9.82 5.08 20.56
N PRO A 137 10.99 5.23 21.23
CA PRO A 137 12.23 5.72 20.63
C PRO A 137 12.71 4.84 19.47
N GLU A 138 12.40 3.55 19.49
CA GLU A 138 12.75 2.61 18.42
C GLU A 138 12.25 3.06 17.03
N ARG A 139 11.08 3.72 16.96
CA ARG A 139 10.55 4.23 15.69
C ARG A 139 11.40 5.36 15.12
N GLU A 140 11.96 6.21 15.98
CA GLU A 140 12.85 7.30 15.57
C GLU A 140 14.18 6.73 15.07
N ASP A 141 14.72 5.72 15.73
CA ASP A 141 15.93 5.01 15.28
C ASP A 141 15.73 4.34 13.92
N LEU A 142 14.61 3.65 13.72
CA LEU A 142 14.26 3.04 12.44
C LEU A 142 14.05 4.09 11.34
N LEU A 143 13.46 5.24 11.69
CA LEU A 143 13.28 6.34 10.76
C LEU A 143 14.62 6.94 10.31
N ALA A 144 15.55 7.13 11.25
CA ALA A 144 16.90 7.61 10.94
C ALA A 144 17.64 6.65 10.01
N ARG A 145 17.49 5.33 10.22
CA ARG A 145 18.04 4.29 9.32
C ARG A 145 17.38 4.33 7.93
N ALA A 146 16.06 4.49 7.88
CA ALA A 146 15.32 4.64 6.63
C ALA A 146 15.80 5.85 5.81
N HIS A 147 15.98 7.00 6.47
CA HIS A 147 16.56 8.19 5.83
C HIS A 147 17.99 7.95 5.33
N ALA A 148 18.82 7.25 6.10
CA ALA A 148 20.19 6.92 5.66
C ALA A 148 20.19 6.01 4.43
N ALA A 149 19.31 5.00 4.39
CA ALA A 149 19.16 4.10 3.25
C ALA A 149 18.70 4.86 1.99
N GLU A 150 17.72 5.76 2.09
CA GLU A 150 17.26 6.55 0.95
C GLU A 150 18.34 7.50 0.39
N ARG A 151 19.12 8.14 1.26
CA ARG A 151 20.23 9.01 0.83
C ARG A 151 21.35 8.25 0.12
N THR A 152 21.57 7.00 0.50
CA THR A 152 22.68 6.17 0.02
C THR A 152 22.25 5.10 -0.98
N HIS A 153 21.01 5.20 -1.51
CA HIS A 153 20.50 4.24 -2.48
C HIS A 153 21.44 4.17 -3.72
N PRO A 154 21.87 2.97 -4.15
CA PRO A 154 22.84 2.83 -5.24
C PRO A 154 22.27 3.25 -6.60
N ASP A 155 20.99 2.99 -6.83
CA ASP A 155 20.26 3.47 -7.99
C ASP A 155 19.76 4.90 -7.76
N ASP A 156 20.18 5.82 -8.64
CA ASP A 156 19.88 7.24 -8.58
C ASP A 156 18.37 7.54 -8.66
N TRP A 157 17.58 6.67 -9.31
CA TRP A 157 16.12 6.83 -9.39
C TRP A 157 15.44 6.79 -8.02
N TYR A 158 15.99 6.00 -7.10
CA TYR A 158 15.44 5.84 -5.74
C TYR A 158 16.21 6.64 -4.69
N ARG A 159 17.29 7.31 -5.08
CA ARG A 159 18.08 8.12 -4.15
C ARG A 159 17.36 9.43 -3.86
N ASN A 160 17.13 9.70 -2.59
CA ASN A 160 16.60 10.99 -2.14
C ASN A 160 17.64 11.67 -1.24
N PRO A 161 18.24 12.80 -1.65
CA PRO A 161 19.28 13.47 -0.86
C PRO A 161 18.73 14.13 0.43
N ALA A 162 17.43 14.43 0.47
CA ALA A 162 16.76 15.06 1.60
C ALA A 162 15.42 14.38 1.90
N PRO A 163 15.44 13.10 2.36
CA PRO A 163 14.21 12.38 2.65
C PRO A 163 13.53 12.98 3.88
N ASP A 164 12.26 13.37 3.73
CA ASP A 164 11.39 13.71 4.85
C ASP A 164 10.32 12.63 4.99
N ASN A 165 10.41 11.91 6.10
CA ASN A 165 9.47 10.85 6.48
C ASN A 165 9.02 11.07 7.93
N SER A 166 9.12 12.31 8.44
CA SER A 166 8.74 12.65 9.82
C SER A 166 7.25 12.38 10.09
N ASP A 167 6.42 12.44 9.05
CA ASP A 167 4.99 12.11 9.10
C ASP A 167 4.73 10.65 9.52
N LEU A 168 5.66 9.73 9.25
CA LEU A 168 5.49 8.30 9.57
C LEU A 168 5.25 8.06 11.07
N LEU A 169 5.85 8.87 11.94
CA LEU A 169 5.74 8.73 13.40
C LEU A 169 4.30 8.92 13.89
N ARG A 170 3.46 9.62 13.12
CA ARG A 170 2.05 9.87 13.43
C ARG A 170 1.16 8.64 13.20
N HIS A 171 1.66 7.60 12.54
CA HIS A 171 0.88 6.42 12.16
C HIS A 171 1.00 5.26 13.14
N ASP A 172 -0.03 4.43 13.23
CA ASP A 172 -0.20 3.42 14.27
C ASP A 172 0.47 2.08 13.92
N LEU A 173 0.31 1.59 12.69
CA LEU A 173 0.84 0.31 12.26
C LEU A 173 2.24 0.45 11.65
N TRP A 174 3.22 -0.03 12.41
CA TRP A 174 4.62 -0.16 12.01
C TRP A 174 5.05 -1.63 12.11
N LEU A 175 5.71 -2.12 11.08
CA LEU A 175 6.34 -3.44 11.06
C LEU A 175 7.79 -3.28 10.61
N VAL A 176 8.68 -4.04 11.25
CA VAL A 176 10.07 -4.18 10.82
C VAL A 176 10.33 -5.64 10.47
N ALA A 177 11.02 -5.88 9.37
CA ALA A 177 11.63 -7.17 9.08
C ALA A 177 13.11 -7.11 9.48
N GLU A 178 13.57 -8.10 10.23
CA GLU A 178 14.92 -8.16 10.80
C GLU A 178 15.58 -9.48 10.41
N ASP A 179 16.91 -9.50 10.30
CA ASP A 179 17.66 -10.75 10.14
C ASP A 179 17.81 -11.53 11.46
N ALA A 180 18.62 -12.59 11.44
CA ALA A 180 18.86 -13.43 12.60
C ALA A 180 19.54 -12.70 13.77
N ASP A 181 20.26 -11.62 13.50
CA ASP A 181 21.00 -10.81 14.48
C ASP A 181 20.17 -9.60 14.96
N GLY A 182 18.91 -9.49 14.51
CA GLY A 182 18.04 -8.38 14.82
C GLY A 182 18.34 -7.11 14.02
N VAL A 183 19.14 -7.19 12.95
CA VAL A 183 19.43 -6.03 12.10
C VAL A 183 18.21 -5.72 11.23
N PRO A 184 17.69 -4.47 11.25
CA PRO A 184 16.55 -4.08 10.42
C PRO A 184 16.86 -4.15 8.92
N LEU A 185 16.11 -4.99 8.20
CA LEU A 185 16.22 -5.18 6.75
C LEU A 185 15.18 -4.38 5.96
N LEU A 186 13.99 -4.17 6.51
CA LEU A 186 12.89 -3.48 5.85
C LEU A 186 11.95 -2.84 6.85
N LEU A 187 11.53 -1.61 6.55
CA LEU A 187 10.53 -0.89 7.32
C LEU A 187 9.22 -0.80 6.53
N THR A 188 8.11 -1.10 7.21
CA THR A 188 6.76 -0.95 6.70
C THR A 188 5.96 -0.05 7.64
N VAL A 189 5.31 0.98 7.10
CA VAL A 189 4.36 1.84 7.82
C VAL A 189 3.08 1.92 7.01
N ALA A 190 1.96 1.56 7.63
CA ALA A 190 0.68 1.46 6.95
C ALA A 190 -0.46 2.09 7.75
N PRO A 191 -0.83 3.37 7.53
CA PRO A 191 -1.92 4.01 8.24
C PRO A 191 -3.23 3.27 7.99
N VAL A 192 -3.99 2.99 9.07
CA VAL A 192 -5.26 2.26 9.01
C VAL A 192 -6.42 3.20 9.35
N TRP A 193 -7.46 3.18 8.53
CA TRP A 193 -8.70 3.92 8.78
C TRP A 193 -9.92 3.15 8.25
N GLY A 194 -10.82 2.79 9.18
CA GLY A 194 -11.96 1.92 8.86
C GLY A 194 -11.48 0.53 8.43
N ASP A 195 -11.98 0.03 7.29
CA ASP A 195 -11.55 -1.24 6.71
C ASP A 195 -10.42 -1.09 5.66
N THR A 196 -9.81 0.08 5.59
CA THR A 196 -8.87 0.44 4.56
C THR A 196 -7.54 0.87 5.17
N ALA A 197 -6.44 0.42 4.58
CA ALA A 197 -5.10 0.83 4.92
C ALA A 197 -4.38 1.37 3.68
N VAL A 198 -3.35 2.18 3.90
CA VAL A 198 -2.47 2.68 2.84
C VAL A 198 -1.05 2.19 3.10
N LEU A 199 -0.33 1.76 2.06
CA LEU A 199 1.08 1.37 2.16
C LEU A 199 1.98 2.62 2.08
N ARG A 200 1.96 3.44 3.14
CA ARG A 200 2.63 4.76 3.17
C ARG A 200 4.15 4.67 3.06
N TYR A 201 4.74 3.66 3.69
CA TYR A 201 6.17 3.40 3.62
C TYR A 201 6.42 1.89 3.50
N PHE A 202 7.20 1.50 2.50
CA PHE A 202 7.61 0.12 2.27
C PHE A 202 8.94 0.11 1.54
N ARG A 203 10.04 0.11 2.29
CA ARG A 203 11.40 0.22 1.75
C ARG A 203 12.37 -0.68 2.51
N THR A 204 13.27 -1.31 1.76
CA THR A 204 14.40 -2.04 2.33
C THR A 204 15.44 -1.05 2.86
N LEU A 205 16.13 -1.43 3.93
CA LEU A 205 17.19 -0.64 4.58
C LEU A 205 18.59 -1.02 4.10
N GLY A 206 18.65 -1.77 2.99
CA GLY A 206 19.86 -2.23 2.31
C GLY A 206 19.52 -2.96 1.00
N TRP A 207 20.53 -3.46 0.31
CA TRP A 207 20.45 -3.79 -1.13
C TRP A 207 20.75 -5.25 -1.47
N GLU A 208 21.08 -6.06 -0.46
CA GLU A 208 21.44 -7.45 -0.68
C GLU A 208 20.24 -8.32 -1.01
N ARG A 209 20.50 -9.56 -1.43
CA ARG A 209 19.45 -10.52 -1.74
C ARG A 209 18.50 -10.77 -0.57
N VAL A 210 18.99 -10.79 0.66
CA VAL A 210 18.17 -10.99 1.86
C VAL A 210 17.13 -9.87 2.04
N HIS A 211 17.49 -8.62 1.74
CA HIS A 211 16.58 -7.47 1.75
C HIS A 211 15.48 -7.61 0.71
N SER A 212 15.84 -8.09 -0.49
CA SER A 212 14.89 -8.34 -1.56
C SER A 212 13.88 -9.44 -1.19
N ASP A 213 14.33 -10.52 -0.55
CA ASP A 213 13.48 -11.61 -0.08
C ASP A 213 12.62 -11.19 1.14
N ALA A 214 13.14 -10.32 2.02
CA ALA A 214 12.42 -9.76 3.18
C ALA A 214 11.13 -9.02 2.79
N ARG A 215 11.08 -8.37 1.61
CA ARG A 215 9.85 -7.74 1.08
C ARG A 215 8.66 -8.70 1.02
N TYR A 216 8.90 -9.96 0.64
CA TYR A 216 7.83 -10.95 0.51
C TYR A 216 7.30 -11.38 1.89
N LEU A 217 8.23 -11.60 2.83
CA LEU A 217 7.87 -11.95 4.21
C LEU A 217 7.14 -10.79 4.91
N ALA A 218 7.66 -9.57 4.78
CA ALA A 218 7.03 -8.37 5.33
C ALA A 218 5.64 -8.12 4.75
N THR A 219 5.42 -8.36 3.46
CA THR A 219 4.07 -8.24 2.88
C THR A 219 3.13 -9.29 3.47
N ARG A 220 3.60 -10.54 3.68
CA ARG A 220 2.79 -11.58 4.36
C ARG A 220 2.42 -11.15 5.78
N ALA A 221 3.41 -10.72 6.57
CA ALA A 221 3.19 -10.25 7.93
C ALA A 221 2.24 -9.04 7.98
N LEU A 222 2.37 -8.09 7.06
CA LEU A 222 1.46 -6.95 6.93
C LEU A 222 0.03 -7.41 6.65
N VAL A 223 -0.19 -8.30 5.69
CA VAL A 223 -1.53 -8.80 5.38
C VAL A 223 -2.14 -9.56 6.55
N GLU A 224 -1.35 -10.36 7.27
CA GLU A 224 -1.81 -11.04 8.48
C GLU A 224 -2.27 -10.04 9.54
N GLU A 225 -1.50 -8.98 9.77
CA GLU A 225 -1.83 -7.96 10.76
C GLU A 225 -3.04 -7.12 10.35
N LEU A 226 -3.12 -6.70 9.09
CA LEU A 226 -4.27 -5.99 8.55
C LEU A 226 -5.56 -6.83 8.64
N SER A 227 -5.46 -8.13 8.36
CA SER A 227 -6.57 -9.07 8.47
C SER A 227 -7.11 -9.16 9.90
N ARG A 228 -6.22 -9.26 10.91
CA ARG A 228 -6.58 -9.23 12.34
C ARG A 228 -7.28 -7.92 12.74
N ARG A 229 -6.89 -6.80 12.13
CA ARG A 229 -7.51 -5.48 12.35
C ARG A 229 -8.83 -5.27 11.60
N GLY A 230 -9.30 -6.28 10.87
CA GLY A 230 -10.54 -6.18 10.08
C GLY A 230 -10.39 -5.35 8.81
N VAL A 231 -9.17 -5.00 8.42
CA VAL A 231 -8.90 -4.32 7.14
C VAL A 231 -9.18 -5.30 5.99
N ARG A 232 -9.75 -4.76 4.91
CA ARG A 232 -10.16 -5.48 3.70
C ARG A 232 -9.45 -4.97 2.46
N THR A 233 -8.94 -3.75 2.50
CA THR A 233 -8.25 -3.12 1.38
C THR A 233 -6.95 -2.48 1.83
N LEU A 234 -5.83 -2.86 1.22
CA LEU A 234 -4.56 -2.14 1.29
C LEU A 234 -4.30 -1.41 -0.03
N LEU A 235 -4.20 -0.08 -0.01
CA LEU A 235 -3.94 0.75 -1.18
C LEU A 235 -2.47 1.15 -1.26
N ASP A 236 -1.92 1.24 -2.46
CA ASP A 236 -0.61 1.85 -2.70
C ASP A 236 -0.72 3.39 -2.77
N THR A 237 0.35 4.11 -2.42
CA THR A 237 0.39 5.58 -2.46
C THR A 237 0.76 6.15 -3.81
N GLU A 238 1.19 5.33 -4.77
CA GLU A 238 1.57 5.78 -6.11
C GLU A 238 0.54 5.32 -7.14
N HIS A 239 0.22 6.20 -8.09
CA HIS A 239 -0.58 5.80 -9.23
C HIS A 239 0.20 4.77 -10.09
N PRO A 240 -0.44 3.74 -10.67
CA PRO A 240 0.29 2.72 -11.45
C PRO A 240 1.15 3.26 -12.60
N GLY A 241 0.78 4.43 -13.14
CA GLY A 241 1.54 5.15 -14.17
C GLY A 241 2.78 5.90 -13.68
N GLU A 242 3.03 5.91 -12.37
CA GLU A 242 4.20 6.55 -11.74
C GLU A 242 5.19 5.52 -11.17
N GLN A 243 4.72 4.29 -10.96
CA GLN A 243 5.53 3.17 -10.48
C GLN A 243 6.48 2.65 -11.56
N SER A 244 7.68 2.22 -11.18
CA SER A 244 8.58 1.54 -12.12
C SER A 244 8.02 0.16 -12.56
N ASN A 245 8.52 -0.36 -13.69
CA ASN A 245 8.19 -1.73 -14.15
C ASN A 245 8.49 -2.79 -13.07
N GLY A 246 9.59 -2.59 -12.32
CA GLY A 246 10.00 -3.47 -11.22
C GLY A 246 8.99 -3.46 -10.05
N ILE A 247 8.51 -2.28 -9.66
CA ILE A 247 7.50 -2.13 -8.59
C ILE A 247 6.20 -2.82 -9.00
N ARG A 248 5.68 -2.54 -10.21
CA ARG A 248 4.46 -3.21 -10.71
C ARG A 248 4.60 -4.73 -10.77
N HIS A 249 5.77 -5.22 -11.18
CA HIS A 249 6.04 -6.65 -11.19
C HIS A 249 6.03 -7.25 -9.78
N PHE A 250 6.71 -6.61 -8.82
CA PHE A 250 6.69 -6.99 -7.41
C PHE A 250 5.27 -7.01 -6.83
N GLN A 251 4.53 -5.92 -6.98
CA GLN A 251 3.14 -5.78 -6.54
C GLN A 251 2.26 -6.92 -7.08
N ARG A 252 2.39 -7.28 -8.35
CA ARG A 252 1.62 -8.41 -8.91
C ARG A 252 1.96 -9.76 -8.26
N MET A 253 3.23 -9.99 -7.91
CA MET A 253 3.67 -11.22 -7.23
C MET A 253 3.13 -11.32 -5.80
N VAL A 254 3.04 -10.20 -5.10
CA VAL A 254 2.43 -10.14 -3.77
C VAL A 254 0.91 -9.95 -3.83
N GLY A 255 0.33 -9.78 -5.02
CA GLY A 255 -1.12 -9.87 -5.25
C GLY A 255 -1.87 -8.56 -5.23
N PHE A 256 -1.17 -7.42 -5.30
CA PHE A 256 -1.79 -6.17 -5.70
C PHE A 256 -2.31 -6.30 -7.13
N ARG A 257 -3.47 -5.70 -7.38
CA ARG A 257 -4.18 -5.67 -8.65
C ARG A 257 -4.73 -4.26 -8.86
N TYR A 258 -5.07 -3.92 -10.11
CA TYR A 258 -5.72 -2.64 -10.37
C TYR A 258 -7.21 -2.71 -10.10
N HIS A 259 -7.70 -1.77 -9.30
CA HIS A 259 -9.09 -1.66 -8.94
C HIS A 259 -9.57 -0.22 -9.08
N ARG A 260 -10.84 -0.05 -9.47
CA ARG A 260 -11.53 1.22 -9.26
C ARG A 260 -11.98 1.25 -7.81
N VAL A 261 -11.84 2.40 -7.16
CA VAL A 261 -12.10 2.52 -5.73
C VAL A 261 -13.21 3.54 -5.49
N ARG A 262 -14.24 3.13 -4.75
CA ARG A 262 -15.30 4.03 -4.29
C ARG A 262 -15.28 4.12 -2.78
N ARG A 263 -15.62 5.29 -2.26
CA ARG A 263 -15.89 5.47 -0.83
C ARG A 263 -17.27 4.91 -0.54
N ALA A 264 -17.38 4.17 0.56
CA ALA A 264 -18.65 3.73 1.11
C ALA A 264 -18.72 4.19 2.58
N PRO A 265 -19.91 4.53 3.09
CA PRO A 265 -20.09 4.74 4.52
C PRO A 265 -19.79 3.43 5.24
N LEU A 266 -19.15 3.47 6.41
CA LEU A 266 -18.96 2.26 7.22
C LEU A 266 -20.35 1.79 7.66
N THR A 267 -20.89 0.80 6.95
CA THR A 267 -22.11 0.11 7.37
C THR A 267 -21.83 -0.44 8.75
N ALA A 268 -22.66 -0.05 9.73
CA ALA A 268 -22.68 -0.72 11.02
C ALA A 268 -22.72 -2.22 10.73
N ALA A 269 -21.71 -2.95 11.21
CA ALA A 269 -21.62 -4.39 11.00
C ALA A 269 -23.00 -4.99 11.29
N ALA A 270 -23.61 -5.65 10.30
CA ALA A 270 -24.84 -6.39 10.51
C ALA A 270 -24.58 -7.29 11.72
N ASP A 271 -25.37 -7.09 12.76
CA ASP A 271 -25.20 -7.77 14.03
C ASP A 271 -25.19 -9.28 13.77
N PRO A 272 -24.08 -10.00 14.01
CA PRO A 272 -24.01 -11.44 13.77
C PRO A 272 -24.99 -12.22 14.66
N ALA A 273 -25.60 -11.57 15.66
CA ALA A 273 -26.65 -12.14 16.50
C ALA A 273 -28.07 -12.11 15.88
N ALA A 274 -28.25 -11.58 14.66
CA ALA A 274 -29.54 -11.50 13.98
C ALA A 274 -29.79 -12.61 12.92
N ALA A 275 -28.98 -13.67 12.92
CA ALA A 275 -29.11 -14.83 12.02
C ALA A 275 -29.27 -16.14 12.79
#